data_AF-A0A7Y0B6N8-F1
#
_entry.id   AF-A0A7Y0B6N8-F1
#
_cell.length_a   1.000
_cell.length_b   1.000
_cell.length_c   1.000
_cell.angle_alpha   90.00
_cell.angle_beta   90.00
_cell.angle_gamma   90.00
#
_symmetry.space_group_name_H-M   'P 1'
#
loop_
_entity.id
_entity.type
_entity.pdbx_description
1 polymer ?
#
loop_
_entity_poly.entity_id
_entity_poly.type
_entity_poly.pdbx_seq_one_letter_code
_entity_poly.pdbx_strand_id
1 'polypeptide(L)'
;MSSATGHTVPVPARRELAALATVTRPDWNPPDIHEALVAAHISQVTWGQVLTEMGRLMADPEARPSDLATTGPDAWRRRRPPPPPETAHRGAAAARAALHTDHDTTPDATH
;
A
#
# COMPACT_ATOMS: atom_id res chain seq x y z
N MET A 1 26.13 -28.98 2.37
CA MET A 1 24.75 -28.93 2.87
C MET A 1 24.28 -27.49 2.73
N SER A 2 23.52 -27.21 1.67
CA SER A 2 23.07 -25.86 1.31
C SER A 2 21.98 -25.38 2.26
N SER A 3 22.25 -24.33 3.03
CA SER A 3 21.22 -23.55 3.69
C SER A 3 20.53 -22.70 2.63
N ALA A 4 19.34 -23.11 2.21
CA ALA A 4 18.45 -22.25 1.45
C ALA A 4 18.05 -21.07 2.35
N THR A 5 18.49 -19.87 2.01
CA THR A 5 17.90 -18.61 2.49
C THR A 5 16.46 -18.56 1.99
N GLY A 6 15.54 -19.12 2.77
CA GLY A 6 14.11 -18.98 2.55
C GLY A 6 13.76 -17.51 2.65
N HIS A 7 13.56 -16.85 1.51
CA HIS A 7 13.08 -15.49 1.46
C HIS A 7 11.66 -15.49 2.04
N THR A 8 11.49 -14.98 3.26
CA THR A 8 10.17 -14.80 3.86
C THR A 8 9.37 -13.85 2.98
N VAL A 9 8.33 -14.36 2.34
CA VAL A 9 7.45 -13.52 1.51
C VAL A 9 6.73 -12.53 2.43
N PRO A 10 6.74 -11.22 2.12
CA PRO A 10 6.00 -10.24 2.90
C PRO A 10 4.51 -10.59 2.93
N VAL A 11 3.93 -10.65 4.12
CA VAL A 11 2.49 -10.89 4.32
C VAL A 11 1.80 -9.62 4.84
N PRO A 12 0.53 -9.38 4.47
CA PRO A 12 -0.25 -8.27 5.00
C PRO A 12 -0.40 -8.31 6.54
N ALA A 13 0.02 -7.23 7.20
CA ALA A 13 -0.03 -7.05 8.66
C ALA A 13 -1.43 -6.62 9.15
N ARG A 14 -2.45 -7.45 8.92
CA ARG A 14 -3.86 -7.13 9.21
C ARG A 14 -4.13 -6.96 10.71
N ARG A 15 -3.49 -7.76 11.55
CA ARG A 15 -3.69 -7.72 13.01
C ARG A 15 -3.11 -6.45 13.61
N GLU A 16 -1.93 -6.08 13.13
CA GLU A 16 -1.19 -4.89 13.51
C GLU A 16 -1.96 -3.63 13.08
N LEU A 17 -2.51 -3.63 11.87
CA LEU A 17 -3.37 -2.55 11.40
C LEU A 17 -4.65 -2.41 12.24
N ALA A 18 -5.30 -3.53 12.58
CA ALA A 18 -6.48 -3.51 13.45
C ALA A 18 -6.16 -2.99 14.86
N ALA A 19 -5.03 -3.42 15.44
CA ALA A 19 -4.58 -2.93 16.74
C ALA A 19 -4.28 -1.42 16.71
N LEU A 20 -3.62 -0.94 15.65
CA LEU A 20 -3.37 0.48 15.43
C LEU A 20 -4.68 1.27 15.33
N ALA A 21 -5.67 0.74 14.60
CA ALA A 21 -6.98 1.36 14.47
C ALA A 21 -7.69 1.50 15.82
N THR A 22 -7.71 0.45 16.64
CA THR A 22 -8.31 0.51 17.99
C THR A 22 -7.62 1.51 18.91
N VAL A 23 -6.30 1.67 18.81
CA VAL A 23 -5.56 2.67 19.60
C VAL A 23 -5.85 4.10 19.13
N THR A 24 -5.95 4.29 17.81
CA THR A 24 -6.18 5.62 17.20
C THR A 24 -7.64 6.07 17.31
N ARG A 25 -8.57 5.11 17.28
CA ARG A 25 -10.02 5.28 17.35
C ARG A 25 -10.63 4.35 18.40
N PRO A 26 -10.56 4.72 19.69
CA PRO A 26 -11.11 3.90 20.78
C PRO A 26 -12.64 3.76 20.73
N ASP A 27 -13.31 4.63 19.96
CA ASP A 27 -14.74 4.60 19.69
C ASP A 27 -15.15 3.48 18.72
N TRP A 28 -14.19 2.93 17.96
CA TRP A 28 -14.46 1.84 17.03
C TRP A 28 -14.44 0.48 17.72
N ASN A 29 -15.43 -0.35 17.37
CA ASN A 29 -15.54 -1.70 17.87
C ASN A 29 -14.56 -2.64 17.12
N PRO A 30 -13.70 -3.44 17.81
CA PRO A 30 -12.73 -4.32 17.15
C PRO A 30 -13.30 -5.34 16.14
N PRO A 31 -14.46 -5.98 16.37
CA PRO A 31 -15.13 -6.82 15.38
C PRO A 31 -15.43 -6.08 14.08
N ASP A 32 -15.92 -4.84 14.15
CA ASP A 32 -16.29 -4.04 12.97
C ASP A 32 -15.06 -3.71 12.11
N ILE A 33 -13.91 -3.46 12.76
CA ILE A 33 -12.62 -3.27 12.08
C ILE A 33 -12.20 -4.57 11.37
N HIS A 34 -12.35 -5.71 12.03
CA HIS A 34 -12.02 -7.00 11.44
C HIS A 34 -12.91 -7.32 10.23
N GLU A 35 -14.22 -7.11 10.36
CA GLU A 35 -15.19 -7.29 9.29
C GLU A 35 -14.88 -6.39 8.09
N ALA A 36 -14.53 -5.12 8.34
CA ALA A 36 -14.14 -4.18 7.28
C ALA A 36 -12.89 -4.66 6.51
N LEU A 37 -11.88 -5.19 7.21
CA LEU A 37 -10.68 -5.73 6.58
C LEU A 37 -10.96 -7.00 5.76
N VAL A 38 -11.86 -7.86 6.25
CA VAL A 38 -12.32 -9.05 5.53
C VAL A 38 -13.11 -8.63 4.28
N ALA A 39 -14.03 -7.68 4.40
CA ALA A 39 -14.81 -7.15 3.29
C ALA A 39 -13.91 -6.53 2.22
N ALA A 40 -12.93 -5.70 2.60
CA ALA A 40 -11.97 -5.13 1.66
C ALA A 40 -11.15 -6.20 0.92
N HIS A 41 -10.78 -7.28 1.61
CA HIS A 41 -10.10 -8.40 0.98
C HIS A 41 -10.98 -9.14 -0.04
N ILE A 42 -12.25 -9.39 0.29
CA ILE A 42 -13.23 -10.02 -0.60
C ILE A 42 -13.49 -9.13 -1.82
N SER A 43 -13.56 -7.80 -1.63
CA SER A 43 -13.70 -6.80 -2.69
C SER A 43 -12.42 -6.58 -3.51
N GLN A 44 -11.39 -7.41 -3.32
CA GLN A 44 -10.11 -7.35 -4.04
C GLN A 44 -9.41 -5.98 -3.95
N VAL A 45 -9.63 -5.25 -2.85
CA VAL A 45 -8.88 -4.02 -2.56
C VAL A 45 -7.44 -4.41 -2.27
N THR A 46 -6.49 -3.74 -2.90
CA THR A 46 -5.06 -4.03 -2.70
C THR A 46 -4.64 -3.64 -1.27
N TRP A 47 -3.63 -4.32 -0.73
CA TRP A 47 -3.16 -4.01 0.63
C TRP A 47 -2.70 -2.55 0.79
N GLY A 48 -2.04 -1.97 -0.23
CA GLY A 48 -1.65 -0.56 -0.20
C GLY A 48 -2.85 0.41 -0.14
N GLN A 49 -3.96 0.06 -0.81
CA GLN A 49 -5.20 0.82 -0.72
C GLN A 49 -5.84 0.68 0.67
N VAL A 50 -5.86 -0.54 1.23
CA VAL A 50 -6.33 -0.77 2.61
C VAL A 50 -5.57 0.08 3.62
N LEU A 51 -4.24 0.09 3.54
CA LEU A 51 -3.40 0.91 4.43
C LEU A 51 -3.73 2.39 4.33
N THR A 52 -3.86 2.90 3.10
CA THR A 52 -4.07 4.34 2.92
C THR A 52 -5.49 4.76 3.33
N GLU A 53 -6.50 3.99 2.98
CA GLU A 53 -7.88 4.30 3.37
C GLU A 53 -8.11 4.11 4.86
N MET A 54 -7.58 3.06 5.48
CA MET A 54 -7.64 2.93 6.94
C MET A 54 -6.96 4.13 7.61
N GLY A 55 -5.79 4.57 7.12
CA GLY A 55 -5.13 5.79 7.58
C GLY A 55 -6.01 7.04 7.49
N ARG A 56 -6.70 7.21 6.36
CA ARG A 56 -7.63 8.32 6.15
C ARG A 56 -8.83 8.25 7.10
N LEU A 57 -9.46 7.09 7.25
CA LEU A 57 -10.62 6.90 8.12
C LEU A 57 -10.25 7.12 9.60
N MET A 58 -9.06 6.72 10.03
CA MET A 58 -8.58 7.01 11.39
C MET A 58 -8.42 8.51 11.65
N ALA A 59 -8.07 9.30 10.63
CA ALA A 59 -7.92 10.76 10.73
C ALA A 59 -9.23 11.54 10.60
N ASP A 60 -10.31 10.90 10.14
CA ASP A 60 -11.63 11.52 9.91
C ASP A 60 -12.59 11.17 11.07
N PRO A 61 -12.97 12.12 11.94
CA PRO A 61 -13.75 11.82 13.15
C PRO A 61 -15.12 11.19 12.86
N GLU A 62 -15.72 11.51 11.72
CA GLU A 62 -17.05 11.02 11.33
C GLU A 62 -16.99 9.66 10.60
N ALA A 63 -15.79 9.20 10.25
CA ALA A 63 -15.60 7.95 9.54
C ALA A 63 -15.88 6.72 10.39
N ARG A 64 -16.34 5.66 9.73
CA ARG A 64 -16.62 4.34 10.31
C ARG A 64 -15.76 3.24 9.65
N PRO A 65 -15.49 2.13 10.35
CA PRO A 65 -14.75 1.01 9.76
C PRO A 65 -15.36 0.48 8.46
N SER A 66 -16.70 0.42 8.36
CA SER A 66 -17.44 -0.04 7.19
C SER A 66 -17.16 0.75 5.91
N ASP A 67 -16.71 1.99 6.02
CA ASP A 67 -16.43 2.87 4.88
C ASP A 67 -15.21 2.40 4.08
N LEU A 68 -14.38 1.53 4.68
CA LEU A 68 -13.26 0.89 4.00
C LEU A 68 -13.73 0.03 2.82
N ALA A 69 -14.84 -0.71 2.99
CA ALA A 69 -15.37 -1.61 1.97
C ALA A 69 -16.06 -0.87 0.81
N THR A 70 -16.53 0.36 1.04
CA THR A 70 -17.14 1.20 0.01
C THR A 70 -16.11 1.88 -0.89
N THR A 71 -14.83 1.81 -0.53
CA THR A 71 -13.76 2.43 -1.30
C THR A 71 -13.31 1.51 -2.43
N GLY A 72 -14.14 1.42 -3.47
CA GLY A 72 -13.78 0.70 -4.70
C GLY A 72 -12.64 1.38 -5.47
N PRO A 73 -11.99 0.66 -6.42
CA PRO A 73 -10.86 1.17 -7.20
C PRO A 73 -11.15 2.49 -7.95
N ASP A 74 -12.41 2.74 -8.31
CA ASP A 74 -12.81 3.98 -9.00
C ASP A 74 -13.02 5.16 -8.07
N ALA A 75 -13.32 4.95 -6.79
CA ALA A 75 -13.33 6.02 -5.80
C ALA A 75 -11.90 6.53 -5.57
N TRP A 76 -10.93 5.61 -5.53
CA TRP A 76 -9.50 5.91 -5.41
C TRP A 76 -8.97 6.73 -6.59
N ARG A 77 -9.25 6.29 -7.83
CA ARG A 77 -8.85 7.03 -9.04
C ARG A 77 -9.42 8.45 -9.09
N ARG A 78 -10.64 8.64 -8.61
CA ARG A 78 -11.30 9.95 -8.59
C ARG A 78 -10.79 10.89 -7.50
N ARG A 79 -10.30 10.36 -6.38
CA ARG A 79 -9.81 11.14 -5.23
C ARG A 79 -8.33 11.51 -5.32
N ARG A 80 -7.55 10.87 -6.20
CA ARG A 80 -6.13 11.19 -6.40
C ARG A 80 -6.02 12.57 -7.07
N PRO A 81 -5.38 13.57 -6.42
CA PRO A 81 -5.08 14.83 -7.07
C PRO A 81 -4.23 14.56 -8.33
N PRO A 82 -4.47 15.26 -9.44
CA PRO A 82 -3.61 15.15 -10.60
C PRO A 82 -2.17 15.46 -10.17
N PRO A 83 -1.18 14.62 -10.53
CA PRO A 83 0.20 14.91 -10.18
C PRO A 83 0.62 16.24 -10.82
N PRO A 84 1.46 17.04 -10.14
CA PRO A 84 2.05 18.24 -10.73
C PRO A 84 2.73 17.89 -12.07
N PRO A 85 2.69 18.77 -13.09
CA PRO A 85 3.19 18.47 -14.43
C PRO A 85 4.66 18.01 -14.44
N GLU A 86 5.48 18.50 -13.52
CA GLU A 86 6.89 18.14 -13.35
C GLU A 86 7.08 16.70 -12.86
N THR A 87 6.06 16.10 -12.23
CA THR A 87 6.13 14.74 -11.67
C THR A 87 6.26 13.70 -12.77
N ALA A 88 5.58 13.90 -13.92
CA ALA A 88 5.72 13.01 -15.07
C ALA A 88 7.13 13.09 -15.67
N HIS A 89 7.71 14.29 -15.73
CA HIS A 89 9.05 14.52 -16.26
C HIS A 89 10.13 13.92 -15.34
N ARG A 90 10.01 14.13 -14.02
CA ARG A 90 10.90 13.51 -13.03
C ARG A 90 10.79 11.99 -13.02
N GLY A 91 9.58 11.44 -13.10
CA GLY A 91 9.35 10.00 -13.17
C GLY A 91 9.97 9.39 -14.43
N ALA A 92 9.80 10.03 -15.59
CA ALA A 92 10.40 9.57 -16.84
C ALA A 92 11.94 9.67 -16.81
N ALA A 93 12.51 10.73 -16.21
CA ALA A 93 13.96 10.86 -16.04
C ALA A 93 14.53 9.76 -15.12
N ALA A 94 13.87 9.50 -13.99
CA ALA A 94 14.28 8.43 -13.07
C ALA A 94 14.17 7.04 -13.70
N ALA A 95 13.10 6.77 -14.46
CA ALA A 95 12.93 5.50 -15.17
C ALA A 95 14.01 5.29 -16.23
N ARG A 96 14.35 6.33 -17.01
CA ARG A 96 15.48 6.26 -17.96
C ARG A 96 16.79 6.01 -17.24
N ALA A 97 17.06 6.74 -16.15
CA ALA A 97 18.29 6.55 -15.38
C ALA A 97 18.41 5.11 -14.85
N ALA A 98 17.32 4.52 -14.33
CA ALA A 98 17.30 3.14 -13.86
C ALA A 98 17.57 2.13 -14.99
N LEU A 99 16.94 2.32 -16.15
CA LEU A 99 17.13 1.45 -17.32
C LEU A 99 18.55 1.54 -17.92
N HIS A 100 19.19 2.70 -17.82
CA HIS A 100 20.58 2.87 -18.26
C HIS A 100 21.60 2.37 -17.22
N THR A 101 21.25 2.35 -15.93
CA THR A 101 22.15 1.84 -14.87
C THR A 101 22.36 0.32 -14.96
N ASP A 102 21.34 -0.43 -15.38
CA ASP A 102 21.44 -1.90 -15.53
C ASP A 102 22.29 -2.33 -16.74
N HIS A 103 22.59 -1.43 -17.68
CA HIS A 103 23.35 -1.76 -18.90
C HIS A 103 24.88 -1.59 -18.76
N ASP A 104 25.36 -0.92 -17.71
CA ASP A 104 26.79 -0.54 -17.57
C ASP A 104 27.60 -1.41 -16.58
N THR A 105 27.05 -2.54 -16.11
CA THR A 105 27.81 -3.48 -15.25
C THR A 105 28.15 -4.78 -15.98
N THR A 106 28.99 -4.69 -17.01
CA THR A 106 29.89 -5.80 -17.38
C THR A 106 31.32 -5.28 -17.25
N PRO A 107 32.05 -5.57 -16.15
CA PRO A 107 33.47 -5.30 -16.13
C PRO A 107 34.13 -6.21 -17.17
N ASP A 108 34.69 -5.56 -18.19
CA ASP A 108 35.64 -6.08 -19.15
C ASP A 108 36.81 -6.73 -18.39
N ALA A 109 36.73 -8.04 -18.23
CA ALA A 109 37.83 -8.85 -17.71
C ALA A 109 38.72 -9.25 -18.89
N THR A 110 39.62 -8.34 -19.27
CA THR A 110 40.75 -8.63 -20.16
C THR A 110 42.05 -8.29 -19.41
N HIS A 111 42.72 -9.30 -18.84
CA HIS A 111 44.14 -9.63 -19.07
C HIS A 111 44.54 -10.90 -18.29
#